data_AF-A0A1F6FT23-F1
#
_entry.id   AF-A0A1F6FT23-F1
#
_cell.length_a   1.000
_cell.length_b   1.000
_cell.length_c   1.000
_cell.angle_alpha   90.00
_cell.angle_beta   90.00
_cell.angle_gamma   90.00
#
_symmetry.space_group_name_H-M   'P 1'
#
loop_
_entity.id
_entity.type
_entity.pdbx_description
1 polymer ?
#
loop_
_entity_poly.entity_id
_entity_poly.type
_entity_poly.pdbx_seq_one_letter_code
_entity_poly.pdbx_strand_id
1 'polypeptide(L)'
;MSSNYNSKTILKKIASQRGFGLIELLVSISIIALVSAVVMTRQSAFNGAVLLRNQAYEVAFDLRHAQLLAVSGTDNGATNVSQQYGVYFTTASRNSYIIFHDMDGSGTYNTGDVQIGKKGIIDSRFEIRGILNSSGTSQDPMSITFKRPNFDGLFKKNNSPITGPVYIDIAKVGDNNNGAGDVRRIEITSTGQISVPDKYQ
;
A
#
# COMPACT_ATOMS: atom_id res chain seq x y z
N MET A 1 -48.90 63.84 -60.02
CA MET A 1 -48.91 64.12 -58.57
C MET A 1 -48.24 62.97 -57.85
N SER A 2 -47.32 63.32 -56.96
CA SER A 2 -46.42 62.53 -56.10
C SER A 2 -46.83 61.09 -55.73
N SER A 3 -45.87 60.17 -55.77
CA SER A 3 -45.67 59.26 -54.64
C SER A 3 -44.22 58.74 -54.58
N ASN A 4 -43.45 59.34 -53.67
CA ASN A 4 -42.16 58.89 -53.17
C ASN A 4 -42.35 57.61 -52.32
N TYR A 5 -41.53 56.58 -52.51
CA TYR A 5 -41.16 55.70 -51.39
C TYR A 5 -39.68 55.34 -51.42
N ASN A 6 -38.98 55.93 -50.44
CA ASN A 6 -37.62 55.69 -49.98
C ASN A 6 -37.26 54.20 -49.96
N SER A 7 -36.16 53.86 -50.65
CA SER A 7 -35.42 52.61 -50.43
C SER A 7 -34.85 52.63 -49.01
N LYS A 8 -35.58 52.03 -48.06
CA LYS A 8 -35.10 51.78 -46.70
C LYS A 8 -33.88 50.87 -46.82
N THR A 9 -32.71 51.48 -46.66
CA THR A 9 -31.43 50.80 -46.46
C THR A 9 -31.58 49.88 -45.25
N ILE A 10 -31.65 48.56 -45.48
CA ILE A 10 -31.61 47.55 -44.43
C ILE A 10 -30.17 47.53 -43.91
N LEU A 11 -29.85 48.45 -42.99
CA LEU A 11 -28.59 48.43 -42.26
C LEU A 11 -28.64 47.23 -41.30
N LYS A 12 -28.07 46.12 -41.75
CA LYS A 12 -27.78 44.94 -40.94
C LYS A 12 -26.86 45.39 -39.82
N LYS A 13 -27.42 45.59 -38.62
CA LYS A 13 -26.66 45.89 -37.40
C LYS A 13 -25.78 44.67 -37.12
N ILE A 14 -24.52 44.72 -37.53
CA ILE A 14 -23.53 43.73 -37.11
C ILE A 14 -23.42 43.92 -35.60
N ALA A 15 -23.98 42.98 -34.84
CA ALA A 15 -23.79 42.95 -33.40
C ALA A 15 -22.29 42.89 -33.15
N SER A 16 -21.74 43.95 -32.54
CA SER A 16 -20.34 43.99 -32.11
C SER A 16 -20.12 42.82 -31.15
N GLN A 17 -19.48 41.75 -31.63
CA GLN A 17 -18.90 40.74 -30.75
C GLN A 17 -17.75 41.44 -30.03
N ARG A 18 -18.04 41.96 -28.85
CA ARG A 18 -17.02 42.54 -27.97
C ARG A 18 -16.07 41.41 -27.58
N GLY A 19 -14.79 41.62 -27.88
CA GLY A 19 -13.72 40.73 -27.44
C GLY A 19 -13.57 40.74 -25.91
N PHE A 20 -12.80 39.80 -25.41
CA PHE A 20 -12.53 39.65 -23.98
C PHE A 20 -11.79 40.87 -23.43
N GLY A 21 -12.31 41.46 -22.36
CA GLY A 21 -11.67 42.54 -21.63
C GLY A 21 -10.44 42.05 -20.86
N LEU A 22 -9.45 42.93 -20.68
CA LEU A 22 -8.23 42.61 -19.94
C LEU A 22 -8.52 42.16 -18.50
N ILE A 23 -9.53 42.76 -17.85
CA ILE A 23 -9.95 42.36 -16.51
C ILE A 23 -10.55 40.96 -16.48
N GLU A 24 -11.33 40.58 -17.51
CA GLU A 24 -11.93 39.26 -17.63
C GLU A 24 -10.85 38.19 -17.86
N LEU A 25 -9.79 38.53 -18.62
CA LEU A 25 -8.62 37.67 -18.80
C LEU A 25 -7.90 37.41 -17.48
N LEU A 26 -7.67 38.46 -16.68
CA LEU A 26 -7.02 38.33 -15.38
C LEU A 26 -7.84 37.48 -14.40
N VAL A 27 -9.16 37.67 -14.37
CA VAL A 27 -10.06 36.85 -13.54
C VAL A 27 -10.09 35.40 -14.01
N SER A 28 -10.06 35.15 -15.32
CA SER A 28 -10.07 33.78 -15.84
C SER A 28 -8.76 33.05 -15.53
N ILE A 29 -7.61 33.72 -15.69
CA ILE A 29 -6.30 33.15 -15.35
C ILE A 29 -6.20 32.87 -13.85
N SER A 30 -6.73 33.75 -12.99
CA SER A 30 -6.70 33.54 -11.54
C SER A 30 -7.54 32.34 -11.11
N ILE A 31 -8.72 32.14 -11.72
CA ILE A 31 -9.56 30.97 -11.48
C ILE A 31 -8.85 29.69 -11.95
N ILE A 32 -8.27 29.69 -13.16
CA ILE A 32 -7.55 28.53 -13.69
C ILE A 32 -6.36 28.17 -12.79
N ALA A 33 -5.58 29.16 -12.34
CA ALA A 33 -4.45 28.94 -11.44
C ALA A 33 -4.91 28.32 -10.10
N LEU A 34 -5.99 28.85 -9.52
CA LEU A 34 -6.54 28.34 -8.25
C LEU A 34 -7.04 26.90 -8.40
N VAL A 35 -7.82 26.61 -9.45
CA VAL A 35 -8.31 25.25 -9.72
C VAL A 35 -7.14 24.30 -9.97
N SER A 36 -6.13 24.71 -10.74
CA SER A 36 -4.95 23.89 -11.03
C SER A 36 -4.17 23.54 -9.77
N ALA A 37 -4.00 24.50 -8.85
CA ALA A 37 -3.34 24.26 -7.57
C ALA A 37 -4.10 23.21 -6.72
N VAL A 38 -5.43 23.30 -6.66
CA VAL A 38 -6.26 22.31 -5.94
C VAL A 38 -6.17 20.92 -6.59
N VAL A 39 -6.16 20.84 -7.92
CA VAL A 39 -6.05 19.55 -8.62
C VAL A 39 -4.68 18.93 -8.41
N MET A 40 -3.60 19.69 -8.55
CA MET A 40 -2.22 19.19 -8.37
C MET A 40 -1.98 18.66 -6.95
N THR A 41 -2.44 19.38 -5.93
CA THR A 41 -2.31 18.95 -4.53
C THR A 41 -3.04 17.64 -4.27
N ARG A 42 -4.27 17.48 -4.79
CA ARG A 42 -5.02 16.23 -4.68
C ARG A 42 -4.37 15.07 -5.44
N GLN A 43 -3.83 15.32 -6.64
CA GLN A 43 -3.19 14.27 -7.44
C GLN A 43 -1.93 13.71 -6.75
N SER A 44 -1.12 14.58 -6.13
CA SER A 44 0.08 14.14 -5.41
C SER A 44 -0.25 13.22 -4.24
N ALA A 45 -1.26 13.59 -3.43
CA ALA A 45 -1.74 12.76 -2.33
C ALA A 45 -2.30 11.42 -2.80
N PHE A 46 -3.07 11.41 -3.90
CA PHE A 46 -3.61 10.19 -4.48
C PHE A 46 -2.51 9.23 -4.97
N ASN A 47 -1.51 9.76 -5.68
CA ASN A 47 -0.39 8.95 -6.17
C ASN A 47 0.36 8.27 -5.01
N GLY A 48 0.61 8.99 -3.92
CA GLY A 48 1.24 8.44 -2.71
C GLY A 48 0.41 7.30 -2.08
N ALA A 49 -0.90 7.49 -1.94
CA ALA A 49 -1.80 6.49 -1.38
C ALA A 49 -1.91 5.22 -2.24
N VAL A 50 -1.90 5.35 -3.57
CA VAL A 50 -1.88 4.21 -4.50
C VAL A 50 -0.58 3.43 -4.37
N LEU A 51 0.56 4.12 -4.35
CA LEU A 51 1.86 3.48 -4.20
C LEU A 51 2.01 2.76 -2.86
N LEU A 52 1.61 3.40 -1.76
CA LEU A 52 1.61 2.80 -0.43
C LEU A 52 0.73 1.53 -0.39
N ARG A 53 -0.45 1.59 -1.02
CA ARG A 53 -1.35 0.44 -1.13
C ARG A 53 -0.70 -0.69 -1.93
N ASN A 54 -0.04 -0.40 -3.04
CA ASN A 54 0.68 -1.41 -3.81
C ASN A 54 1.77 -2.08 -2.97
N GLN A 55 2.52 -1.33 -2.17
CA GLN A 55 3.52 -1.91 -1.25
C GLN A 55 2.90 -2.86 -0.24
N ALA A 56 1.76 -2.49 0.36
CA ALA A 56 1.04 -3.40 1.26
C ALA A 56 0.55 -4.67 0.56
N TYR A 57 0.09 -4.56 -0.68
CA TYR A 57 -0.31 -5.73 -1.48
C TYR A 57 0.87 -6.61 -1.89
N GLU A 58 2.04 -6.05 -2.19
CA GLU A 58 3.26 -6.82 -2.47
C GLU A 58 3.68 -7.66 -1.24
N VAL A 59 3.69 -7.07 -0.04
CA VAL A 59 3.95 -7.83 1.20
C VAL A 59 2.88 -8.91 1.43
N ALA A 60 1.61 -8.58 1.22
CA ALA A 60 0.52 -9.53 1.37
C ALA A 60 0.55 -10.66 0.33
N PHE A 61 1.11 -10.39 -0.86
CA PHE A 61 1.36 -11.39 -1.89
C PHE A 61 2.50 -12.33 -1.49
N ASP A 62 3.61 -11.81 -0.96
CA ASP A 62 4.73 -12.63 -0.52
C ASP A 62 4.38 -13.50 0.71
N LEU A 63 3.53 -13.01 1.61
CA LEU A 63 2.95 -13.83 2.68
C LEU A 63 2.13 -15.00 2.13
N ARG A 64 1.30 -14.76 1.11
CA ARG A 64 0.55 -15.83 0.42
C ARG A 64 1.48 -16.77 -0.31
N HIS A 65 2.56 -16.27 -0.90
CA HIS A 65 3.56 -17.10 -1.53
C HIS A 65 4.24 -18.02 -0.51
N ALA A 66 4.62 -17.53 0.67
CA ALA A 66 5.14 -18.36 1.75
C ALA A 66 4.14 -19.43 2.21
N GLN A 67 2.85 -19.08 2.33
CA GLN A 67 1.78 -20.02 2.64
C GLN A 67 1.64 -21.12 1.55
N LEU A 68 1.72 -20.73 0.27
CA LEU A 68 1.71 -21.67 -0.85
C LEU A 68 2.95 -22.57 -0.86
N LEU A 69 4.12 -22.05 -0.52
CA LEU A 69 5.36 -22.85 -0.39
C LEU A 69 5.26 -23.88 0.72
N ALA A 70 4.73 -23.49 1.88
CA ALA A 70 4.45 -24.43 2.98
C ALA A 70 3.56 -25.58 2.55
N VAL A 71 2.62 -25.30 1.64
CA VAL A 71 1.81 -26.30 0.97
C VAL A 71 2.70 -27.02 -0.06
N SER A 72 3.09 -26.47 -1.20
CA SER A 72 3.80 -27.25 -2.23
C SER A 72 5.13 -27.93 -1.83
N GLY A 73 5.72 -27.59 -0.68
CA GLY A 73 6.96 -28.19 -0.17
C GLY A 73 6.94 -29.71 -0.21
N THR A 74 7.86 -30.28 -0.99
CA THR A 74 8.09 -31.72 -1.08
C THR A 74 9.13 -32.11 -0.05
N ASP A 75 8.88 -33.19 0.69
CA ASP A 75 9.91 -33.89 1.44
C ASP A 75 10.92 -34.43 0.43
N ASN A 76 12.07 -33.78 0.28
CA ASN A 76 13.15 -34.23 -0.60
C ASN A 76 13.84 -35.52 -0.07
N GLY A 77 13.07 -36.49 0.45
CA GLY A 77 13.55 -37.75 1.03
C GLY A 77 14.33 -37.59 2.34
N ALA A 78 14.49 -36.37 2.85
CA ALA A 78 15.16 -36.10 4.11
C ALA A 78 14.16 -36.21 5.27
N THR A 79 14.36 -37.20 6.14
CA THR A 79 13.43 -37.58 7.21
C THR A 79 13.19 -36.52 8.30
N ASN A 80 13.83 -35.35 8.24
CA ASN A 80 13.80 -34.33 9.31
C ASN A 80 13.73 -32.89 8.80
N VAL A 81 13.41 -32.63 7.52
CA VAL A 81 13.27 -31.24 7.04
C VAL A 81 11.87 -30.76 7.38
N SER A 82 11.80 -29.68 8.16
CA SER A 82 10.54 -29.07 8.53
C SER A 82 9.82 -28.52 7.28
N GLN A 83 8.54 -28.85 7.07
CA GLN A 83 7.71 -28.28 5.99
C GLN A 83 7.08 -26.95 6.43
N GLN A 84 7.91 -26.04 6.92
CA GLN A 84 7.47 -24.77 7.46
C GLN A 84 8.16 -23.62 6.73
N TYR A 85 7.35 -22.71 6.19
CA TYR A 85 7.83 -21.56 5.44
C TYR A 85 7.20 -20.31 6.02
N GLY A 86 7.90 -19.19 5.91
CA GLY A 86 7.41 -17.96 6.50
C GLY A 86 8.05 -16.70 5.96
N VAL A 87 7.60 -15.60 6.53
CA VAL A 87 8.14 -14.27 6.29
C VAL A 87 8.58 -13.67 7.62
N TYR A 88 9.81 -13.18 7.64
CA TYR A 88 10.43 -12.52 8.78
C TYR A 88 10.47 -11.01 8.56
N PHE A 89 9.94 -10.29 9.55
CA PHE A 89 9.90 -8.83 9.58
C PHE A 89 10.73 -8.31 10.75
N THR A 90 11.44 -7.21 10.53
CA THR A 90 12.13 -6.49 11.60
C THR A 90 12.19 -4.99 11.34
N THR A 91 12.08 -4.18 12.38
CA THR A 91 12.27 -2.73 12.26
C THR A 91 13.74 -2.31 12.22
N ALA A 92 14.69 -3.23 12.40
CA ALA A 92 16.10 -3.00 12.12
C ALA A 92 16.37 -2.82 10.61
N SER A 93 15.50 -3.36 9.76
CA SER A 93 15.56 -3.23 8.30
C SER A 93 14.19 -2.88 7.75
N ARG A 94 13.73 -1.66 8.03
CA ARG A 94 12.34 -1.25 7.79
C ARG A 94 11.90 -1.24 6.32
N ASN A 95 12.82 -1.29 5.38
CA ASN A 95 12.54 -1.33 3.95
C ASN A 95 12.65 -2.74 3.35
N SER A 96 12.74 -3.78 4.17
CA SER A 96 12.84 -5.15 3.67
C SER A 96 12.28 -6.20 4.61
N TYR A 97 12.00 -7.37 4.06
CA TYR A 97 11.59 -8.57 4.79
C TYR A 97 12.18 -9.81 4.11
N ILE A 98 12.19 -10.93 4.82
CA ILE A 98 12.86 -12.15 4.38
C ILE A 98 11.84 -13.28 4.27
N ILE A 99 11.71 -13.88 3.10
CA ILE A 99 10.99 -15.16 2.94
C ILE A 99 11.98 -16.28 3.24
N PHE A 100 11.60 -17.23 4.08
CA PHE A 100 12.50 -18.29 4.52
C PHE A 100 11.80 -19.64 4.62
N HIS A 101 12.60 -20.69 4.52
CA HIS A 101 12.28 -22.07 4.88
C HIS A 101 12.89 -22.34 6.26
N ASP A 102 12.01 -22.59 7.22
CA ASP A 102 12.36 -23.00 8.58
C ASP A 102 12.89 -24.44 8.56
N MET A 103 14.19 -24.62 8.77
CA MET A 103 14.84 -25.92 8.63
C MET A 103 14.76 -26.76 9.91
N ASP A 104 14.65 -26.12 11.07
CA ASP A 104 14.65 -26.75 12.39
C ASP A 104 13.25 -26.90 13.01
N GLY A 105 12.23 -26.32 12.37
CA GLY A 105 10.84 -26.35 12.84
C GLY A 105 10.59 -25.44 14.04
N SER A 106 11.46 -24.44 14.26
CA SER A 106 11.35 -23.50 15.38
C SER A 106 10.17 -22.54 15.24
N GLY A 107 9.65 -22.34 14.02
CA GLY A 107 8.67 -21.32 13.66
C GLY A 107 9.23 -19.90 13.70
N THR A 108 10.55 -19.76 13.60
CA THR A 108 11.27 -18.50 13.69
C THR A 108 12.33 -18.44 12.61
N TYR A 109 12.77 -17.24 12.21
CA TYR A 109 13.92 -17.11 11.31
C TYR A 109 15.21 -17.05 12.13
N ASN A 110 16.08 -18.04 11.98
CA ASN A 110 17.30 -18.18 12.76
C ASN A 110 18.50 -18.69 11.94
N THR A 111 19.62 -18.94 12.62
CA THR A 111 20.83 -19.50 12.01
C THR A 111 20.61 -20.97 11.65
N GLY A 112 20.55 -21.26 10.36
CA GLY A 112 20.30 -22.61 9.84
C GLY A 112 19.18 -22.63 8.81
N ASP A 113 18.35 -21.59 8.80
CA ASP A 113 17.27 -21.44 7.84
C ASP A 113 17.75 -20.98 6.47
N VAL A 114 16.99 -21.39 5.45
CA VAL A 114 17.28 -21.04 4.06
C VAL A 114 16.40 -19.88 3.65
N GLN A 115 17.01 -18.75 3.29
CA GLN A 115 16.29 -17.66 2.64
C GLN A 115 15.82 -18.12 1.24
N ILE A 116 14.54 -17.93 0.96
CA ILE A 116 13.95 -18.23 -0.35
C ILE A 116 14.02 -16.98 -1.22
N GLY A 117 14.76 -17.09 -2.32
CA GLY A 117 14.92 -16.00 -3.28
C GLY A 117 15.64 -14.77 -2.69
N LYS A 118 15.32 -13.60 -3.24
CA LYS A 118 15.84 -12.32 -2.73
C LYS A 118 14.95 -11.83 -1.58
N LYS A 119 15.52 -10.97 -0.71
CA LYS A 119 14.74 -10.24 0.28
C LYS A 119 13.64 -9.45 -0.43
N GLY A 120 12.44 -9.43 0.13
CA GLY A 120 11.40 -8.51 -0.30
C GLY A 120 11.85 -7.10 0.02
N ILE A 121 11.75 -6.20 -0.95
CA ILE A 121 12.19 -4.80 -0.82
C ILE A 121 10.95 -3.92 -0.92
N ILE A 122 10.82 -3.01 0.04
CA ILE A 122 9.82 -1.95 0.01
C ILE A 122 10.49 -0.72 -0.62
N ASP A 123 9.76 -0.02 -1.48
CA ASP A 123 10.20 1.25 -2.09
C ASP A 123 10.69 2.20 -1.00
N SER A 124 11.83 2.86 -1.22
CA SER A 124 12.53 3.66 -0.21
C SER A 124 11.74 4.85 0.34
N ARG A 125 10.63 5.22 -0.30
CA ARG A 125 9.68 6.22 0.21
C ARG A 125 8.81 5.69 1.35
N PHE A 126 8.76 4.38 1.54
CA PHE A 126 7.94 3.71 2.53
C PHE A 126 8.79 2.83 3.46
N GLU A 127 8.21 2.48 4.60
CA GLU A 127 8.85 1.67 5.62
C GLU A 127 7.82 0.83 6.39
N ILE A 128 8.25 -0.32 6.89
CA ILE A 128 7.59 -1.07 7.95
C ILE A 128 7.67 -0.22 9.20
N ARG A 129 6.55 0.42 9.52
CA ARG A 129 6.42 1.29 10.68
C ARG A 129 6.10 0.50 11.94
N GLY A 130 5.23 -0.49 11.80
CA GLY A 130 4.71 -1.25 12.93
C GLY A 130 4.67 -2.73 12.61
N ILE A 131 5.10 -3.52 13.58
CA ILE A 131 4.88 -4.96 13.63
C ILE A 131 4.12 -5.17 14.92
N LEU A 132 2.82 -5.46 14.86
CA LEU A 132 1.92 -5.34 16.00
C LEU A 132 1.12 -6.63 16.20
N ASN A 133 0.70 -6.88 17.45
CA ASN A 133 -0.33 -7.87 17.77
C ASN A 133 -1.72 -7.23 17.83
N SER A 134 -2.74 -8.04 18.17
CA SER A 134 -4.12 -7.61 18.38
C SER A 134 -4.31 -6.46 19.39
N SER A 135 -3.41 -6.30 20.37
CA SER A 135 -3.44 -5.21 21.34
C SER A 135 -2.67 -3.95 20.91
N GLY A 136 -2.20 -3.88 19.66
CA GLY A 136 -1.41 -2.76 19.15
C GLY A 136 0.00 -2.65 19.75
N THR A 137 0.48 -3.72 20.39
CA THR A 137 1.80 -3.77 21.01
C THR A 137 2.86 -4.27 20.03
N SER A 138 4.02 -3.61 20.02
CA SER A 138 5.12 -3.96 19.11
C SER A 138 5.68 -5.37 19.33
N GLN A 139 5.70 -6.14 18.24
CA GLN A 139 6.24 -7.49 18.10
C GLN A 139 7.47 -7.48 17.19
N ASP A 140 8.46 -6.62 17.45
CA ASP A 140 9.71 -6.61 16.67
C ASP A 140 10.81 -7.46 17.35
N PRO A 141 11.46 -8.40 16.65
CA PRO A 141 11.13 -8.91 15.31
C PRO A 141 10.00 -9.95 15.34
N MET A 142 9.36 -10.21 14.19
CA MET A 142 8.29 -11.21 14.08
C MET A 142 8.53 -12.16 12.90
N SER A 143 8.35 -13.45 13.19
CA SER A 143 8.22 -14.50 12.18
C SER A 143 6.75 -14.87 12.05
N ILE A 144 6.26 -14.82 10.81
CA ILE A 144 4.96 -15.34 10.42
C ILE A 144 5.21 -16.59 9.59
N THR A 145 4.79 -17.74 10.08
CA THR A 145 5.06 -19.03 9.43
C THR A 145 3.77 -19.81 9.19
N PHE A 146 3.83 -20.68 8.19
CA PHE A 146 2.75 -21.58 7.78
C PHE A 146 3.34 -22.99 7.66
N LYS A 147 2.57 -23.99 8.04
CA LYS A 147 3.02 -25.38 8.07
C LYS A 147 1.89 -26.30 7.64
N ARG A 148 2.17 -27.28 6.78
CA ARG A 148 1.21 -28.33 6.43
C ARG A 148 0.76 -29.15 7.66
N PRO A 149 -0.43 -29.79 7.59
CA PRO A 149 -1.41 -29.75 6.51
C PRO A 149 -2.40 -28.57 6.60
N ASN A 150 -2.39 -27.83 7.71
CA ASN A 150 -3.26 -26.69 7.94
C ASN A 150 -2.69 -25.40 7.33
N PHE A 151 -3.55 -24.40 7.17
CA PHE A 151 -3.16 -23.10 6.63
C PHE A 151 -2.99 -22.04 7.71
N ASP A 152 -3.07 -22.46 8.98
CA ASP A 152 -3.07 -21.59 10.14
C ASP A 152 -1.78 -20.76 10.21
N GLY A 153 -1.94 -19.48 10.53
CA GLY A 153 -0.84 -18.57 10.75
C GLY A 153 -0.22 -18.81 12.12
N LEU A 154 1.05 -19.18 12.14
CA LEU A 154 1.85 -19.31 13.36
C LEU A 154 2.75 -18.08 13.50
N PHE A 155 2.56 -17.35 14.59
CA PHE A 155 3.23 -16.08 14.81
C PHE A 155 4.15 -16.20 16.02
N LYS A 156 5.40 -15.75 15.86
CA LYS A 156 6.34 -15.70 16.97
C LYS A 156 7.16 -14.41 16.99
N LYS A 157 7.38 -13.89 18.20
CA LYS A 157 8.41 -12.88 18.48
C LYS A 157 9.60 -13.59 19.09
N ASN A 158 10.70 -13.70 18.35
CA ASN A 158 11.76 -14.65 18.68
C ASN A 158 11.11 -16.02 18.95
N ASN A 159 11.33 -16.65 20.11
CA ASN A 159 10.74 -17.96 20.42
C ASN A 159 9.37 -17.91 21.10
N SER A 160 8.83 -16.72 21.38
CA SER A 160 7.56 -16.56 22.10
C SER A 160 6.36 -16.55 21.14
N PRO A 161 5.36 -17.44 21.28
CA PRO A 161 4.18 -17.43 20.44
C PRO A 161 3.32 -16.19 20.67
N ILE A 162 2.71 -15.69 19.60
CA ILE A 162 1.75 -14.59 19.62
C ILE A 162 0.37 -15.17 19.28
N THR A 163 -0.65 -14.78 20.04
CA THR A 163 -2.03 -15.25 19.85
C THR A 163 -2.91 -14.16 19.26
N GLY A 164 -3.86 -14.56 18.41
CA GLY A 164 -4.77 -13.66 17.72
C GLY A 164 -4.17 -13.11 16.42
N PRO A 165 -4.87 -12.18 15.76
CA PRO A 165 -4.38 -11.56 14.53
C PRO A 165 -3.14 -10.70 14.82
N VAL A 166 -2.26 -10.64 13.83
CA VAL A 166 -1.09 -9.77 13.81
C VAL A 166 -1.19 -8.79 12.65
N TYR A 167 -0.52 -7.65 12.80
CA TYR A 167 -0.58 -6.55 11.86
C TYR A 167 0.81 -6.09 11.44
N ILE A 168 0.98 -5.86 10.15
CA ILE A 168 2.14 -5.18 9.58
C ILE A 168 1.69 -3.84 9.03
N ASP A 169 2.20 -2.76 9.61
CA ASP A 169 1.87 -1.40 9.22
C ASP A 169 2.98 -0.85 8.33
N ILE A 170 2.65 -0.49 7.10
CA ILE A 170 3.52 0.21 6.16
C ILE A 170 3.09 1.66 6.12
N ALA A 171 4.05 2.59 6.20
CA ALA A 171 3.81 4.02 6.11
C ALA A 171 4.88 4.69 5.26
N LYS A 172 4.67 5.94 4.88
CA LYS A 172 5.76 6.74 4.30
C LYS A 172 6.84 7.00 5.34
N VAL A 173 8.09 7.04 4.91
CA VAL A 173 9.23 7.35 5.79
C VAL A 173 9.02 8.73 6.43
N GLY A 174 9.12 8.78 7.76
CA GLY A 174 9.03 10.02 8.54
C GLY A 174 7.61 10.55 8.83
N ASP A 175 6.55 9.87 8.39
CA ASP A 175 5.18 10.32 8.73
C ASP A 175 4.89 10.14 10.22
N ASN A 176 4.12 11.05 10.84
CA ASN A 176 3.86 11.08 12.29
C ASN A 176 2.45 10.58 12.68
N ASN A 177 1.77 9.80 11.83
CA ASN A 177 0.46 9.19 12.11
C ASN A 177 -0.69 10.17 12.46
N ASN A 178 -0.71 11.37 11.87
CA ASN A 178 -1.78 12.33 12.13
C ASN A 178 -3.01 12.17 11.21
N GLY A 179 -3.01 11.22 10.26
CA GLY A 179 -4.13 10.99 9.35
C GLY A 179 -4.39 9.51 9.01
N ALA A 180 -5.66 9.15 8.87
CA ALA A 180 -6.14 7.82 8.47
C ALA A 180 -5.79 7.41 7.00
N GLY A 181 -4.90 8.15 6.34
CA GLY A 181 -4.44 7.92 4.96
C GLY A 181 -2.97 7.51 4.85
N ASP A 182 -2.20 7.66 5.93
CA ASP A 182 -0.73 7.65 5.89
C ASP A 182 -0.13 6.27 6.20
N VAL A 183 -0.97 5.37 6.72
CA VAL A 183 -0.59 3.99 7.06
C VAL A 183 -1.49 3.02 6.29
N ARG A 184 -0.88 1.95 5.79
CA ARG A 184 -1.57 0.77 5.26
C ARG A 184 -1.20 -0.43 6.09
N ARG A 185 -2.24 -1.06 6.63
CA ARG A 185 -2.15 -2.24 7.49
C ARG A 185 -2.37 -3.49 6.66
N ILE A 186 -1.53 -4.49 6.88
CA ILE A 186 -1.76 -5.87 6.47
C ILE A 186 -2.16 -6.63 7.73
N GLU A 187 -3.29 -7.31 7.68
CA GLU A 187 -3.79 -8.16 8.76
C GLU A 187 -3.59 -9.63 8.39
N ILE A 188 -3.03 -10.39 9.33
CA ILE A 188 -2.88 -11.83 9.22
C ILE A 188 -3.55 -12.46 10.44
N THR A 189 -4.58 -13.26 10.19
CA THR A 189 -5.33 -13.97 11.23
C THR A 189 -4.69 -15.31 11.55
N SER A 190 -4.96 -15.86 12.75
CA SER A 190 -4.46 -17.17 13.14
C SER A 190 -4.97 -18.32 12.25
N THR A 191 -6.07 -18.13 11.51
CA THR A 191 -6.57 -19.10 10.52
C THR A 191 -5.85 -19.00 9.17
N GLY A 192 -4.85 -18.12 9.06
CA GLY A 192 -4.07 -17.92 7.84
C GLY A 192 -4.71 -17.01 6.81
N GLN A 193 -5.85 -16.38 7.11
CA GLN A 193 -6.40 -15.33 6.24
C GLN A 193 -5.48 -14.11 6.28
N ILE A 194 -5.05 -13.67 5.09
CA ILE A 194 -4.26 -12.44 4.91
C ILE A 194 -5.16 -11.41 4.24
N SER A 195 -5.22 -10.18 4.76
CA SER A 195 -6.02 -9.11 4.17
C SER A 195 -5.32 -7.75 4.25
N VAL A 196 -5.68 -6.85 3.34
CA VAL A 196 -5.22 -5.46 3.33
C VAL A 196 -6.48 -4.59 3.40
N PRO A 197 -6.98 -4.25 4.60
CA PRO A 197 -8.21 -3.47 4.74
C PRO A 197 -8.08 -2.08 4.13
N ASP A 198 -9.17 -1.60 3.51
CA ASP A 198 -9.22 -0.26 2.89
C ASP A 198 -9.18 0.88 3.91
N LYS A 199 -9.56 0.60 5.17
CA LYS A 199 -9.55 1.57 6.26
C LYS A 199 -8.60 1.10 7.36
N TYR A 200 -7.73 2.01 7.80
CA TYR A 200 -6.95 1.84 9.01
C TYR A 200 -7.89 1.97 10.22
N GLN A 201 -8.00 0.92 11.03
CA GLN A 201 -8.78 0.87 12.27
C GLN A 201 -7.86 0.77 13.48
#